data_AF-A0AAD8EWD6-F1
#
_entry.id   AF-A0AAD8EWD6-F1
#
_cell.length_a   1.000
_cell.length_b   1.000
_cell.length_c   1.000
_cell.angle_alpha   90.00
_cell.angle_beta   90.00
_cell.angle_gamma   90.00
#
_symmetry.space_group_name_H-M   'P 1'
#
loop_
_entity.id
_entity.type
_entity.pdbx_description
1 polymer ?
#
loop_
_entity_poly.entity_id
_entity_poly.type
_entity_poly.pdbx_seq_one_letter_code
_entity_poly.pdbx_strand_id
1 'polypeptide(L)'
;TITSCFDISSNKISQGIISSIAELGRKGKFEDFEVIVEGERIKCHSFLLASCSEFFRNLLDSNMKEKQDMKVNLPNVTSKTFKLILNSLYTGELLLTNDNVLDVWAAVHQLQIDFLVQHCEDFIVVNVTTETFQAYEKQADVLQCQSFTERVFPFLYQNFMTLRKSLTF
;
A
#
# COMPACT_ATOMS: atom_id res chain seq x y z
N THR A 1 2.94 -0.29 48.37
CA THR A 1 3.73 -0.84 47.25
C THR A 1 3.01 -0.52 45.97
N ILE A 2 3.37 0.58 45.31
CA ILE A 2 2.80 0.95 44.02
C ILE A 2 3.64 0.22 42.99
N THR A 3 3.08 -0.81 42.35
CA THR A 3 3.67 -1.43 41.16
C THR A 3 3.72 -0.35 40.09
N SER A 4 4.89 0.24 39.84
CA SER A 4 5.08 1.10 38.68
C SER A 4 4.97 0.21 37.44
N CYS A 5 3.79 0.18 36.82
CA CYS A 5 3.64 -0.33 35.47
C CYS A 5 4.53 0.53 34.56
N PHE A 6 5.70 0.01 34.24
CA PHE A 6 6.60 0.58 33.25
C PHE A 6 6.05 0.19 31.88
N ASP A 7 5.14 1.01 31.37
CA ASP A 7 4.63 0.86 30.02
C ASP A 7 5.69 1.43 29.06
N ILE A 8 6.67 0.61 28.68
CA ILE A 8 7.58 0.96 27.60
C ILE A 8 6.93 0.45 26.33
N SER A 9 6.18 1.32 25.64
CA SER A 9 5.91 1.18 24.21
C SER A 9 7.23 1.30 23.44
N SER A 10 8.11 0.32 23.60
CA SER A 10 9.43 0.33 23.00
C SER A 10 9.28 -0.08 21.55
N ASN A 11 9.69 0.80 20.63
CA ASN A 11 9.82 0.48 19.21
C ASN A 11 10.66 -0.81 18.99
N LYS A 12 11.51 -1.20 19.96
CA LYS A 12 12.27 -2.46 19.90
C LYS A 12 11.37 -3.71 19.93
N ILE A 13 10.24 -3.68 20.64
CA ILE A 13 9.34 -4.83 20.74
C ILE A 13 8.62 -5.04 19.40
N SER A 14 8.02 -4.00 18.84
CA SER A 14 7.38 -4.05 17.52
C SER A 14 8.36 -4.48 16.43
N GLN A 15 9.58 -3.93 16.43
CA GLN A 15 10.62 -4.32 15.48
C GLN A 15 11.05 -5.80 15.62
N GLY A 16 11.12 -6.32 16.84
CA GLY A 16 11.38 -7.75 17.08
C GLY A 16 10.26 -8.65 16.51
N ILE A 17 9.00 -8.24 16.68
CA ILE A 17 7.84 -8.96 16.13
C ILE A 17 7.87 -8.93 14.60
N ILE A 18 8.05 -7.75 13.99
CA ILE A 18 8.12 -7.57 12.53
C ILE A 18 9.27 -8.43 11.97
N SER A 19 10.45 -8.37 12.58
CA SER A 19 11.61 -9.19 12.17
C SER A 19 11.30 -10.70 12.20
N SER A 20 10.58 -11.15 13.22
CA SER A 20 10.18 -12.56 13.36
C SER A 20 9.18 -12.96 12.27
N ILE A 21 8.17 -12.12 11.99
CA ILE A 21 7.18 -12.36 10.94
C ILE A 21 7.85 -12.34 9.56
N ALA A 22 8.77 -11.40 9.31
CA ALA A 22 9.57 -11.33 8.08
C ALA A 22 10.42 -12.59 7.87
N GLU A 23 10.97 -13.18 8.94
CA GLU A 23 11.70 -14.44 8.87
C GLU A 23 10.79 -15.62 8.48
N LEU A 24 9.54 -15.66 8.98
CA LEU A 24 8.56 -16.66 8.57
C LEU A 24 8.25 -16.54 7.07
N GLY A 25 8.00 -15.31 6.60
CA GLY A 25 7.78 -15.01 5.18
C GLY A 25 8.95 -15.44 4.31
N ARG A 26 10.19 -15.09 4.66
CA ARG A 26 11.39 -15.51 3.90
C ARG A 26 11.59 -17.03 3.86
N LYS A 27 11.17 -17.76 4.90
CA LYS A 27 11.28 -19.21 4.96
C LYS A 27 10.08 -19.94 4.36
N GLY A 28 9.03 -19.23 3.94
CA GLY A 28 7.78 -19.82 3.46
C GLY A 28 7.10 -20.71 4.50
N LYS A 29 7.21 -20.37 5.79
CA LYS A 29 6.64 -21.17 6.89
C LYS A 29 5.28 -20.63 7.28
N PHE A 30 4.30 -21.52 7.41
CA PHE A 30 2.92 -21.21 7.82
C PHE A 30 2.13 -20.37 6.81
N GLU A 31 2.56 -20.33 5.55
CA GLU A 31 1.79 -19.73 4.47
C GLU A 31 0.48 -20.51 4.29
N ASP A 32 -0.63 -19.81 4.46
CA ASP A 32 -1.98 -20.37 4.48
C ASP A 32 -2.89 -19.73 3.43
N PHE A 33 -2.38 -18.79 2.63
CA PHE A 33 -3.13 -18.08 1.60
C PHE A 33 -2.34 -17.90 0.31
N GLU A 34 -3.02 -17.94 -0.83
CA GLU A 34 -2.42 -17.76 -2.15
C GLU A 34 -3.04 -16.57 -2.90
N VAL A 35 -2.21 -15.62 -3.31
CA VAL A 35 -2.60 -14.52 -4.19
C VAL A 35 -2.11 -14.80 -5.59
N ILE A 36 -3.03 -14.77 -6.55
CA ILE A 36 -2.76 -14.96 -7.97
C ILE A 36 -2.75 -13.59 -8.64
N VAL A 37 -1.64 -13.22 -9.25
CA VAL A 37 -1.43 -11.95 -9.97
C VAL A 37 -0.75 -12.27 -11.29
N GLU A 38 -1.35 -11.84 -12.40
CA GLU A 38 -0.83 -12.12 -13.76
C GLU A 38 -0.56 -13.63 -14.02
N GLY A 39 -1.32 -14.51 -13.36
CA GLY A 39 -1.14 -15.96 -13.44
C GLY A 39 -0.02 -16.52 -12.54
N GLU A 40 0.78 -15.68 -11.91
CA GLU A 40 1.76 -16.10 -10.91
C GLU A 40 1.09 -16.33 -9.56
N ARG A 41 1.43 -17.44 -8.90
CA ARG A 41 0.94 -17.82 -7.57
C ARG A 41 1.93 -17.38 -6.51
N ILE A 42 1.49 -16.51 -5.61
CA ILE A 42 2.29 -15.98 -4.49
C ILE A 42 1.66 -16.45 -3.19
N LYS A 43 2.40 -17.30 -2.46
CA LYS A 43 1.99 -17.76 -1.14
C LYS A 43 2.35 -16.73 -0.08
N CYS A 44 1.49 -16.59 0.92
CA CYS A 44 1.63 -15.60 1.98
C CYS A 44 0.75 -15.96 3.19
N HIS A 45 0.75 -15.07 4.19
CA HIS A 45 -0.02 -15.26 5.42
C HIS A 45 -1.32 -14.45 5.38
N SER A 46 -2.45 -15.14 5.51
CA SER A 46 -3.79 -14.55 5.57
C SER A 46 -3.91 -13.52 6.70
N PHE A 47 -3.36 -13.83 7.89
CA PHE A 47 -3.44 -12.95 9.05
C PHE A 47 -2.74 -11.61 8.80
N LEU A 48 -1.61 -11.61 8.10
CA LEU A 48 -0.85 -10.38 7.83
C LEU A 48 -1.62 -9.51 6.84
N LEU A 49 -2.13 -10.11 5.76
CA LEU A 49 -2.97 -9.43 4.79
C LEU A 49 -4.22 -8.84 5.47
N ALA A 50 -4.95 -9.64 6.24
CA ALA A 50 -6.13 -9.18 6.98
C ALA A 50 -5.79 -8.09 8.01
N SER A 51 -4.62 -8.14 8.65
CA SER A 51 -4.25 -7.10 9.63
C SER A 51 -4.04 -5.74 8.95
N CYS A 52 -3.55 -5.72 7.72
CA CYS A 52 -3.14 -4.49 7.02
C CYS A 52 -4.16 -3.99 5.98
N SER A 53 -5.05 -4.84 5.49
CA SER A 53 -5.91 -4.54 4.34
C SER A 53 -7.38 -4.82 4.64
N GLU A 54 -8.21 -3.80 4.43
CA GLU A 54 -9.67 -3.93 4.58
C GLU A 54 -10.27 -4.83 3.49
N PHE A 55 -9.72 -4.79 2.27
CA PHE A 55 -10.09 -5.72 1.21
C PHE A 55 -9.90 -7.18 1.63
N PHE A 56 -8.73 -7.53 2.16
CA PHE A 56 -8.45 -8.90 2.58
C PHE A 56 -9.24 -9.32 3.82
N ARG A 57 -9.49 -8.40 4.77
CA ARG A 57 -10.42 -8.67 5.89
C ARG A 57 -11.79 -9.06 5.39
N ASN A 58 -12.40 -8.21 4.57
CA ASN A 58 -13.74 -8.46 4.03
C ASN A 58 -13.79 -9.75 3.20
N LEU A 59 -12.75 -10.04 2.42
CA LEU A 59 -12.64 -11.28 1.66
C LEU A 59 -12.60 -12.51 2.58
N LEU A 60 -11.79 -12.48 3.63
CA LEU A 60 -11.64 -13.59 4.58
C LEU A 60 -12.83 -13.72 5.54
N ASP A 61 -13.59 -12.66 5.77
CA ASP A 61 -14.83 -12.69 6.54
C ASP A 61 -16.05 -13.08 5.68
N SER A 62 -15.95 -13.02 4.35
CA SER A 62 -17.03 -13.35 3.43
C SER A 62 -17.43 -14.84 3.47
N ASN A 63 -18.47 -15.20 2.72
CA ASN A 63 -18.82 -16.60 2.42
C ASN A 63 -18.47 -16.98 0.96
N MET A 64 -17.53 -16.25 0.35
CA MET A 64 -17.15 -16.44 -1.05
C MET A 64 -16.17 -17.60 -1.24
N LYS A 65 -16.01 -18.04 -2.50
CA LYS A 65 -15.15 -19.16 -2.88
C LYS A 65 -13.69 -18.89 -2.54
N GLU A 66 -13.26 -17.64 -2.61
CA GLU A 66 -11.90 -17.19 -2.34
C GLU A 66 -11.46 -17.53 -0.91
N LYS A 67 -12.37 -17.36 0.06
CA LYS A 67 -12.15 -17.79 1.45
C LYS A 67 -12.11 -19.32 1.55
N GLN A 68 -13.05 -20.03 0.91
CA GLN A 68 -13.10 -21.49 0.98
C GLN A 68 -11.84 -22.14 0.38
N ASP A 69 -11.35 -21.57 -0.72
CA ASP A 69 -10.16 -22.03 -1.43
C ASP A 69 -8.86 -21.45 -0.84
N MET A 70 -8.95 -20.54 0.14
CA MET A 70 -7.84 -19.75 0.68
C MET A 70 -6.93 -19.15 -0.42
N LYS A 71 -7.57 -18.63 -1.47
CA LYS A 71 -6.88 -18.00 -2.60
C LYS A 71 -7.72 -16.93 -3.27
N VAL A 72 -7.07 -15.93 -3.85
CA VAL A 72 -7.75 -14.88 -4.62
C VAL A 72 -6.97 -14.53 -5.88
N ASN A 73 -7.68 -14.19 -6.95
CA ASN A 73 -7.09 -13.58 -8.13
C ASN A 73 -7.23 -12.05 -8.05
N LEU A 74 -6.13 -11.32 -8.12
CA LEU A 74 -6.14 -9.86 -8.11
C LEU A 74 -6.02 -9.33 -9.55
N PRO A 75 -7.11 -8.79 -10.12
CA PRO A 75 -7.04 -8.12 -11.42
C PRO A 75 -6.29 -6.79 -11.28
N ASN A 76 -5.72 -6.31 -12.39
CA ASN A 76 -5.12 -4.97 -12.52
C ASN A 76 -3.94 -4.65 -11.59
N VAL A 77 -3.35 -5.67 -10.93
CA VAL A 77 -2.13 -5.52 -10.14
C VAL A 77 -1.05 -6.41 -10.75
N THR A 78 0.10 -5.83 -11.05
CA THR A 78 1.24 -6.61 -11.57
C THR A 78 1.87 -7.44 -10.46
N SER A 79 2.49 -8.58 -10.82
CA SER A 79 3.22 -9.41 -9.84
C SER A 79 4.33 -8.63 -9.13
N LYS A 80 5.04 -7.77 -9.87
CA LYS A 80 6.09 -6.90 -9.32
C LYS A 80 5.54 -5.95 -8.25
N THR A 81 4.44 -5.27 -8.55
CA THR A 81 3.80 -4.32 -7.62
C THR A 81 3.28 -5.05 -6.38
N PHE A 82 2.60 -6.18 -6.55
CA PHE A 82 2.08 -6.94 -5.41
C PHE A 82 3.21 -7.45 -4.51
N LYS A 83 4.31 -7.98 -5.09
CA LYS A 83 5.49 -8.42 -4.30
C LYS A 83 6.14 -7.27 -3.52
N LEU A 84 6.22 -6.08 -4.11
CA LEU A 84 6.75 -4.90 -3.43
C LEU A 84 5.88 -4.53 -2.22
N ILE A 85 4.56 -4.48 -2.40
CA ILE A 85 3.59 -4.23 -1.33
C ILE A 85 3.70 -5.33 -0.26
N LEU A 86 3.61 -6.59 -0.65
CA LEU A 86 3.68 -7.73 0.28
C LEU A 86 4.99 -7.70 1.09
N ASN A 87 6.13 -7.45 0.45
CA ASN A 87 7.40 -7.30 1.16
C ASN A 87 7.35 -6.16 2.18
N SER A 88 6.77 -5.01 1.83
CA SER A 88 6.60 -3.90 2.77
C SER A 88 5.72 -4.25 3.97
N LEU A 89 4.72 -5.13 3.81
CA LEU A 89 3.91 -5.61 4.94
C LEU A 89 4.72 -6.49 5.90
N TYR A 90 5.70 -7.25 5.38
CA TYR A 90 6.59 -8.05 6.23
C TYR A 90 7.68 -7.21 6.90
N THR A 91 8.22 -6.20 6.23
CA THR A 91 9.42 -5.48 6.68
C THR A 91 9.14 -4.12 7.29
N GLY A 92 7.98 -3.52 7.00
CA GLY A 92 7.68 -2.12 7.31
C GLY A 92 8.40 -1.13 6.38
N GLU A 93 9.03 -1.59 5.31
CA GLU A 93 9.82 -0.76 4.38
C GLU A 93 9.22 -0.80 2.97
N LEU A 94 8.86 0.35 2.43
CA LEU A 94 8.36 0.51 1.07
C LEU A 94 9.26 1.46 0.27
N LEU A 95 9.89 0.96 -0.79
CA LEU A 95 10.74 1.77 -1.67
C LEU A 95 9.93 2.32 -2.84
N LEU A 96 9.57 3.60 -2.75
CA LEU A 96 8.89 4.33 -3.83
C LEU A 96 9.88 5.05 -4.74
N THR A 97 9.57 5.04 -6.03
CA THR A 97 10.26 5.79 -7.08
C THR A 97 9.24 6.42 -8.01
N ASN A 98 9.64 7.43 -8.79
CA ASN A 98 8.75 8.03 -9.79
C ASN A 98 8.21 6.99 -10.80
N ASP A 99 8.98 5.92 -11.06
CA ASP A 99 8.61 4.87 -12.01
C ASP A 99 7.60 3.87 -11.44
N ASN A 100 7.53 3.69 -10.12
CA ASN A 100 6.69 2.66 -9.50
C ASN A 100 5.50 3.22 -8.70
N VAL A 101 5.54 4.50 -8.32
CA VAL A 101 4.59 5.04 -7.33
C VAL A 101 3.15 5.01 -7.83
N LEU A 102 2.90 5.23 -9.12
CA LEU A 102 1.54 5.19 -9.69
C LEU A 102 0.93 3.78 -9.58
N ASP A 103 1.70 2.76 -9.96
CA ASP A 103 1.25 1.36 -9.88
C ASP A 103 1.02 0.93 -8.44
N VAL A 104 1.96 1.29 -7.55
CA VAL A 104 1.83 0.99 -6.11
C VAL A 104 0.63 1.69 -5.53
N TRP A 105 0.45 2.98 -5.82
CA TRP A 105 -0.66 3.78 -5.31
C TRP A 105 -2.01 3.20 -5.74
N ALA A 106 -2.16 2.84 -7.02
CA ALA A 106 -3.36 2.19 -7.53
C ALA A 106 -3.64 0.85 -6.81
N ALA A 107 -2.62 0.02 -6.64
CA ALA A 107 -2.75 -1.28 -6.00
C ALA A 107 -3.09 -1.17 -4.52
N VAL A 108 -2.47 -0.26 -3.75
CA VAL A 108 -2.78 -0.10 -2.31
C VAL A 108 -4.16 0.49 -2.08
N HIS A 109 -4.71 1.28 -3.02
CA HIS A 109 -6.12 1.68 -3.02
C HIS A 109 -7.05 0.50 -3.27
N GLN A 110 -6.80 -0.29 -4.31
CA GLN A 110 -7.59 -1.51 -4.59
C GLN A 110 -7.59 -2.47 -3.40
N LEU A 111 -6.43 -2.60 -2.74
CA LEU A 111 -6.25 -3.43 -1.55
C LEU A 111 -6.68 -2.74 -0.25
N GLN A 112 -7.10 -1.47 -0.28
CA GLN A 112 -7.55 -0.73 0.90
C GLN A 112 -6.54 -0.80 2.06
N ILE A 113 -5.28 -0.45 1.76
CA ILE A 113 -4.17 -0.38 2.73
C ILE A 113 -3.85 1.10 3.00
N ASP A 114 -4.67 1.73 3.84
CA ASP A 114 -4.72 3.20 4.00
C ASP A 114 -3.38 3.83 4.39
N PHE A 115 -2.59 3.17 5.26
CA PHE A 115 -1.28 3.70 5.66
C PHE A 115 -0.26 3.71 4.51
N LEU A 116 -0.37 2.78 3.55
CA LEU A 116 0.47 2.80 2.34
C LEU A 116 -0.08 3.77 1.30
N VAL A 117 -1.40 3.97 1.23
CA VAL A 117 -2.01 5.06 0.43
C VAL A 117 -1.41 6.40 0.85
N GLN A 118 -1.47 6.70 2.14
CA GLN A 118 -0.91 7.93 2.70
C GLN A 118 0.59 8.07 2.39
N HIS A 119 1.35 6.99 2.51
CA HIS A 119 2.78 6.99 2.20
C HIS A 119 3.07 7.27 0.71
N CYS A 120 2.24 6.75 -0.21
CA CYS A 120 2.33 7.07 -1.63
C CYS A 120 2.03 8.56 -1.88
N GLU A 121 0.97 9.10 -1.28
CA GLU A 121 0.64 10.51 -1.40
C GLU A 121 1.74 11.42 -0.83
N ASP A 122 2.33 11.07 0.31
CA ASP A 122 3.46 11.79 0.90
C ASP A 122 4.63 11.87 -0.08
N PHE A 123 4.99 10.74 -0.68
CA PHE A 123 6.04 10.69 -1.70
C PHE A 123 5.70 11.58 -2.90
N ILE A 124 4.47 11.49 -3.42
CA ILE A 124 4.04 12.25 -4.59
C ILE A 124 4.08 13.75 -4.30
N VAL A 125 3.48 14.20 -3.20
CA VAL A 125 3.41 15.63 -2.84
C VAL A 125 4.81 16.24 -2.68
N VAL A 126 5.77 15.47 -2.17
CA VAL A 126 7.16 15.93 -2.00
C VAL A 126 7.94 15.96 -3.34
N ASN A 127 7.64 15.05 -4.26
CA ASN A 127 8.43 14.86 -5.50
C ASN A 127 7.73 15.35 -6.78
N VAL A 128 6.52 15.90 -6.68
CA VAL A 128 5.76 16.37 -7.83
C VAL A 128 6.49 17.52 -8.54
N THR A 129 6.51 17.43 -9.86
CA THR A 129 7.05 18.46 -10.75
C THR A 129 5.99 18.85 -11.77
N THR A 130 6.23 19.91 -12.53
CA THR A 130 5.29 20.35 -13.57
C THR A 130 5.08 19.30 -14.65
N GLU A 131 6.07 18.44 -14.88
CA GLU A 131 6.04 17.37 -15.87
C GLU A 131 5.29 16.12 -15.36
N THR A 132 5.40 15.82 -14.06
CA THR A 132 4.78 14.62 -13.47
C THR A 132 3.36 14.86 -12.96
N PHE A 133 3.01 16.12 -12.67
CA PHE A 133 1.73 16.50 -12.07
C PHE A 133 0.51 15.93 -12.80
N GLN A 134 0.45 16.06 -14.14
CA GLN A 134 -0.72 15.61 -14.91
C GLN A 134 -0.99 14.11 -14.75
N ALA A 135 0.06 13.29 -14.64
CA ALA A 135 -0.10 11.86 -14.43
C ALA A 135 -0.67 11.56 -13.03
N TYR A 136 -0.18 12.27 -12.00
CA TYR A 136 -0.68 12.13 -10.63
C TYR A 136 -2.12 12.63 -10.47
N GLU A 137 -2.47 13.75 -11.09
CA GLU A 137 -3.83 14.31 -11.09
C GLU A 137 -4.82 13.32 -11.71
N LYS A 138 -4.51 12.82 -12.91
CA LYS A 138 -5.34 11.81 -13.57
C LYS A 138 -5.52 10.55 -12.72
N GLN A 139 -4.45 10.11 -12.06
CA GLN A 139 -4.53 8.94 -11.18
C GLN A 139 -5.39 9.22 -9.95
N ALA A 140 -5.26 10.40 -9.33
CA ALA A 140 -6.05 10.81 -8.19
C ALA A 140 -7.55 10.89 -8.53
N ASP A 141 -7.90 11.38 -9.72
CA ASP A 141 -9.27 11.41 -10.21
C ASP A 141 -9.86 10.00 -10.35
N VAL A 142 -9.09 9.06 -10.89
CA VAL A 142 -9.50 7.65 -11.03
C VAL A 142 -9.71 6.99 -9.66
N LEU A 143 -8.85 7.29 -8.71
CA LEU A 143 -8.89 6.73 -7.35
C LEU A 143 -9.85 7.48 -6.41
N GLN A 144 -10.36 8.65 -6.83
CA GLN A 144 -11.18 9.56 -6.03
C GLN A 144 -10.48 10.03 -4.75
N CYS A 145 -9.17 10.30 -4.82
CA CYS A 145 -8.34 10.69 -3.68
C CYS A 145 -8.45 12.18 -3.35
N GLN A 146 -9.44 12.55 -2.53
CA GLN A 146 -9.59 13.94 -2.07
C GLN A 146 -8.41 14.42 -1.22
N SER A 147 -7.84 13.53 -0.40
CA SER A 147 -6.65 13.79 0.42
C SER A 147 -5.47 14.30 -0.40
N PHE A 148 -5.19 13.67 -1.55
CA PHE A 148 -4.16 14.12 -2.46
C PHE A 148 -4.45 15.54 -3.00
N THR A 149 -5.67 15.80 -3.48
CA THR A 149 -6.05 17.10 -4.08
C THR A 149 -5.84 18.26 -3.11
N GLU A 150 -6.21 18.09 -1.84
CA GLU A 150 -5.99 19.10 -0.81
C GLU A 150 -4.50 19.35 -0.56
N ARG A 151 -3.71 18.29 -0.54
CA ARG A 151 -2.29 18.34 -0.19
C ARG A 151 -1.39 18.84 -1.32
N VAL A 152 -1.80 18.63 -2.58
CA VAL A 152 -1.06 19.12 -3.75
C VAL A 152 -1.39 20.59 -4.09
N PHE A 153 -2.41 21.17 -3.45
CA PHE A 153 -2.85 22.54 -3.71
C PHE A 153 -1.75 23.61 -3.59
N PRO A 154 -0.84 23.58 -2.59
CA PRO A 154 0.27 24.54 -2.53
C PRO A 154 1.18 24.50 -3.76
N PHE A 155 1.45 23.29 -4.28
CA PHE A 155 2.24 23.10 -5.51
C PHE A 155 1.50 23.67 -6.73
N LEU A 156 0.20 23.40 -6.84
CA LEU A 156 -0.67 23.94 -7.89
C LEU A 156 -0.66 25.47 -7.90
N TYR A 157 -0.81 26.09 -6.73
CA TYR A 157 -0.83 27.54 -6.58
C TYR A 157 0.49 28.18 -7.02
N GLN A 158 1.62 27.60 -6.62
CA GLN A 158 2.96 28.09 -6.98
C GLN A 158 3.26 27.94 -8.48
N ASN A 159 2.71 26.91 -9.13
CA ASN A 159 3.01 26.57 -10.53
C ASN A 159 1.86 26.87 -11.50
N PHE A 160 0.82 27.58 -11.04
CA PHE A 160 -0.45 27.79 -11.76
C PHE A 160 -0.25 28.26 -13.21
N MET A 161 0.63 29.25 -13.43
CA MET A 161 0.85 29.83 -14.76
C MET A 161 1.49 28.85 -15.76
N THR A 162 2.27 27.90 -15.26
CA THR A 162 2.91 26.85 -16.06
C THR A 162 1.91 25.74 -16.35
N LEU A 163 1.22 25.25 -15.32
CA LEU A 163 0.28 24.13 -15.42
C LEU A 163 -0.99 24.49 -16.21
N ARG A 164 -1.46 25.74 -16.14
CA ARG A 164 -2.63 26.19 -16.94
C ARG A 164 -2.40 26.10 -18.46
N LYS A 165 -1.15 26.10 -18.92
CA LYS A 165 -0.84 25.96 -20.35
C LYS A 165 -0.86 24.49 -20.82
N SER A 166 -0.63 23.55 -19.91
CA SER A 166 -0.63 22.11 -20.19
C SER A 166 -1.97 21.44 -19.91
N LEU A 167 -2.78 22.03 -19.03
CA LEU A 167 -4.13 21.58 -18.70
C LEU A 167 -5.13 22.26 -19.63
N THR A 168 -5.72 21.51 -20.57
CA THR A 168 -6.97 21.90 -21.23
C THR A 168 -8.08 21.86 -20.18
N PHE A 169 -8.33 23.01 -19.55
CA PHE A 169 -9.58 23.28 -18.83
C PHE A 169 -10.75 23.41 -19.82
#